data_AF-A0A495QVI4-F1
#
_entry.id   AF-A0A495QVI4-F1
#
_cell.length_a   1.000
_cell.length_b   1.000
_cell.length_c   1.000
_cell.angle_alpha   90.00
_cell.angle_beta   90.00
_cell.angle_gamma   90.00
#
_symmetry.space_group_name_H-M   'P 1'
#
loop_
_entity.id
_entity.type
_entity.pdbx_description
1 polymer ?
#
loop_
_entity_poly.entity_id
_entity_poly.type
_entity_poly.pdbx_seq_one_letter_code
_entity_poly.pdbx_strand_id
1 'polypeptide(L)'
;MESNRSLLARLINEHPVVVFSALAIGLSWTVWIATFSITTARSGLGMLGIVLGAFGPGAAGAVVTRLRGESVRAWLATIFDWRRPLRWYGLAIAVPVVGALGVAVVVFSLVGLPDSSSLGQLAPLFLFNLVLATLFTGGNEEFGWRGFALPHLQRRFSALTASVLVSGVWALWHVPMFVYDVYPHSPVLYTASVVCFAVILTWYYNASDGSVLGAVLFHGTLNAAVNVPGQAVGGAAAVPVPYAAILTGTFGVLATLFVVRYGPETLSHNEAVQPRWTGSRSTDGAVSGNPSSDGHGTEPSD
;
A
#
# COMPACT_ATOMS: atom_id res chain seq x y z
N MET A 1 7.14 -34.45 -10.68
CA MET A 1 6.07 -33.45 -10.92
C MET A 1 5.12 -33.28 -9.72
N GLU A 2 4.75 -34.35 -9.01
CA GLU A 2 3.93 -34.28 -7.78
C GLU A 2 4.61 -33.57 -6.60
N SER A 3 5.91 -33.77 -6.37
CA SER A 3 6.61 -33.09 -5.26
C SER A 3 6.67 -31.57 -5.43
N ASN A 4 6.85 -31.07 -6.65
CA ASN A 4 6.87 -29.62 -6.94
C ASN A 4 5.49 -28.97 -6.72
N ARG A 5 4.40 -29.67 -7.03
CA ARG A 5 3.04 -29.22 -6.70
C ARG A 5 2.83 -29.15 -5.19
N SER A 6 3.37 -30.11 -4.44
CA SER A 6 3.29 -30.11 -2.98
C SER A 6 4.10 -28.98 -2.33
N LEU A 7 5.29 -28.65 -2.88
CA LEU A 7 6.15 -27.60 -2.34
C LEU A 7 5.61 -26.19 -2.63
N LEU A 8 5.12 -25.96 -3.86
CA LEU A 8 4.49 -24.69 -4.21
C LEU A 8 3.22 -24.46 -3.36
N ALA A 9 2.40 -25.50 -3.17
CA ALA A 9 1.23 -25.42 -2.31
C ALA A 9 1.60 -25.12 -0.85
N ARG A 10 2.69 -25.70 -0.32
CA ARG A 10 3.19 -25.37 1.02
C ARG A 10 3.64 -23.91 1.12
N LEU A 11 4.48 -23.43 0.20
CA LEU A 11 4.95 -22.05 0.18
C LEU A 11 3.81 -21.04 0.14
N ILE A 12 2.81 -21.26 -0.72
CA ILE A 12 1.63 -20.39 -0.85
C ILE A 12 0.82 -20.32 0.45
N ASN A 13 0.75 -21.43 1.18
CA ASN A 13 -0.02 -21.51 2.42
C ASN A 13 0.75 -20.95 3.62
N GLU A 14 2.04 -21.28 3.77
CA GLU A 14 2.88 -20.95 4.91
C GLU A 14 3.52 -19.55 4.82
N HIS A 15 3.85 -19.12 3.59
CA HIS A 15 4.55 -17.87 3.27
C HIS A 15 3.82 -17.05 2.18
N PRO A 16 2.52 -16.75 2.34
CA PRO A 16 1.72 -16.07 1.31
C PRO A 16 2.29 -14.71 0.89
N VAL A 17 2.88 -13.97 1.81
CA VAL A 17 3.47 -12.65 1.53
C VAL A 17 4.73 -12.79 0.67
N VAL A 18 5.56 -13.82 0.87
CA VAL A 18 6.76 -14.05 0.05
C VAL A 18 6.37 -14.37 -1.39
N VAL A 19 5.38 -15.26 -1.58
CA VAL A 19 4.88 -15.60 -2.92
C VAL A 19 4.24 -14.38 -3.58
N PHE A 20 3.45 -13.61 -2.82
CA PHE A 20 2.89 -12.35 -3.27
C PHE A 20 3.98 -11.37 -3.73
N SER A 21 5.02 -11.16 -2.93
CA SER A 21 6.13 -10.26 -3.26
C SER A 21 6.84 -10.68 -4.54
N ALA A 22 7.14 -11.97 -4.69
CA ALA A 22 7.78 -12.50 -5.89
C ALA A 22 6.92 -12.29 -7.15
N LEU A 23 5.61 -12.52 -7.05
CA LEU A 23 4.67 -12.29 -8.16
C LEU A 23 4.50 -10.80 -8.46
N ALA A 24 4.36 -9.94 -7.46
CA ALA A 24 4.20 -8.50 -7.64
C ALA A 24 5.43 -7.91 -8.35
N ILE A 25 6.63 -8.29 -7.91
CA ILE A 25 7.91 -7.92 -8.55
C ILE A 25 7.96 -8.47 -9.98
N GLY A 26 7.77 -9.78 -10.16
CA GLY A 26 7.90 -10.43 -11.46
C GLY A 26 6.94 -9.86 -12.51
N LEU A 27 5.67 -9.64 -12.15
CA LEU A 27 4.66 -9.08 -13.06
C LEU A 27 5.02 -7.65 -13.48
N SER A 28 5.31 -6.76 -12.52
CA SER A 28 5.60 -5.36 -12.82
C SER A 28 6.94 -5.18 -13.52
N TRP A 29 7.99 -5.88 -13.08
CA TRP A 29 9.29 -5.82 -13.73
C TRP A 29 9.22 -6.30 -15.17
N THR A 30 8.46 -7.37 -15.45
CA THR A 30 8.28 -7.83 -16.83
C THR A 30 7.69 -6.73 -17.71
N VAL A 31 6.63 -6.06 -17.25
CA VAL A 31 6.00 -4.97 -17.99
C VAL A 31 6.95 -3.77 -18.16
N TRP A 32 7.59 -3.33 -17.08
CA TRP A 32 8.47 -2.15 -17.11
C TRP A 32 9.74 -2.38 -17.91
N ILE A 33 10.42 -3.51 -17.72
CA ILE A 33 11.63 -3.85 -18.49
C ILE A 33 11.26 -4.00 -19.97
N ALA A 34 10.18 -4.71 -20.30
CA ALA A 34 9.78 -4.90 -21.69
C ALA A 34 9.44 -3.58 -22.39
N THR A 35 8.79 -2.65 -21.70
CA THR A 35 8.41 -1.35 -22.26
C THR A 35 9.59 -0.38 -22.32
N PHE A 36 10.32 -0.18 -21.22
CA PHE A 36 11.43 0.78 -21.17
C PHE A 36 12.67 0.35 -21.96
N SER A 37 12.81 -0.93 -22.28
CA SER A 37 13.89 -1.40 -23.18
C SER A 37 13.69 -1.00 -24.64
N ILE A 38 12.47 -0.62 -25.03
CA ILE A 38 12.13 -0.29 -26.43
C ILE A 38 11.63 1.15 -26.61
N THR A 39 11.37 1.87 -25.52
CA THR A 39 10.88 3.26 -25.57
C THR A 39 11.24 4.03 -24.30
N THR A 40 11.14 5.36 -24.35
CA THR A 40 11.35 6.21 -23.17
C THR A 40 10.11 6.22 -22.28
N ALA A 41 10.28 6.40 -20.97
CA ALA A 41 9.17 6.45 -20.02
C ALA A 41 8.15 7.57 -20.30
N ARG A 42 8.58 8.64 -20.98
CA ARG A 42 7.71 9.79 -21.36
C ARG A 42 6.93 9.55 -22.65
N SER A 43 7.19 8.47 -23.39
CA SER A 43 6.40 8.14 -24.59
C SER A 43 5.02 7.61 -24.18
N GLY A 44 4.05 7.62 -25.11
CA GLY A 44 2.71 7.06 -24.82
C GLY A 44 2.77 5.59 -24.41
N LEU A 45 3.64 4.79 -25.04
CA LEU A 45 3.85 3.39 -24.68
C LEU A 45 4.57 3.24 -23.33
N GLY A 46 5.53 4.12 -23.02
CA GLY A 46 6.21 4.15 -21.72
C GLY A 46 5.24 4.47 -20.58
N MET A 47 4.37 5.46 -20.76
CA MET A 47 3.32 5.81 -19.80
C MET A 47 2.31 4.67 -19.60
N LEU A 48 1.93 3.97 -20.68
CA LEU A 48 1.10 2.77 -20.57
C LEU A 48 1.82 1.66 -19.78
N GLY A 49 3.13 1.47 -20.01
CA GLY A 49 3.95 0.55 -19.24
C GLY A 49 3.99 0.87 -17.75
N ILE A 50 4.14 2.15 -17.38
CA ILE A 50 4.08 2.62 -15.99
C ILE A 50 2.76 2.19 -15.35
N VAL A 51 1.64 2.54 -15.99
CA VAL A 51 0.29 2.25 -15.47
C VAL A 51 0.07 0.75 -15.34
N LEU A 52 0.37 -0.04 -16.38
CA LEU A 52 0.14 -1.49 -16.36
C LEU A 52 0.99 -2.18 -15.29
N GLY A 53 2.26 -1.81 -15.16
CA GLY A 53 3.11 -2.38 -14.12
C GLY A 53 2.66 -1.99 -12.71
N ALA A 54 2.06 -0.81 -12.50
CA ALA A 54 1.50 -0.41 -11.21
C ALA A 54 0.38 -1.33 -10.69
N PHE A 55 -0.31 -2.07 -11.57
CA PHE A 55 -1.31 -3.08 -11.16
C PHE A 55 -0.71 -4.41 -10.67
N GLY A 56 0.61 -4.61 -10.78
CA GLY A 56 1.27 -5.87 -10.38
C GLY A 56 0.99 -6.32 -8.95
N PRO A 57 1.06 -5.46 -7.91
CA PRO A 57 0.69 -5.83 -6.54
C PRO A 57 -0.77 -6.29 -6.43
N GLY A 58 -1.71 -5.59 -7.05
CA GLY A 58 -3.12 -6.00 -7.05
C GLY A 58 -3.34 -7.35 -7.76
N ALA A 59 -2.72 -7.56 -8.92
CA ALA A 59 -2.78 -8.82 -9.65
C ALA A 59 -2.17 -9.98 -8.85
N ALA A 60 -1.01 -9.75 -8.21
CA ALA A 60 -0.38 -10.73 -7.33
C ALA A 60 -1.28 -11.11 -6.15
N GLY A 61 -1.94 -10.14 -5.51
CA GLY A 61 -2.91 -10.37 -4.43
C GLY A 61 -4.06 -11.28 -4.88
N ALA A 62 -4.62 -11.01 -6.06
CA ALA A 62 -5.70 -11.82 -6.64
C ALA A 62 -5.23 -13.26 -6.92
N VAL A 63 -4.05 -13.42 -7.53
CA VAL A 63 -3.48 -14.73 -7.89
C VAL A 63 -3.18 -15.55 -6.63
N VAL A 64 -2.51 -14.97 -5.64
CA VAL A 64 -2.18 -15.70 -4.40
C VAL A 64 -3.45 -16.07 -3.64
N THR A 65 -4.43 -15.16 -3.55
CA THR A 65 -5.75 -15.47 -2.95
C THR A 65 -6.40 -16.67 -3.65
N ARG A 66 -6.43 -16.69 -4.99
CA ARG A 66 -7.00 -17.78 -5.77
C ARG A 66 -6.27 -19.10 -5.58
N LEU A 67 -4.94 -19.06 -5.51
CA LEU A 67 -4.08 -20.25 -5.34
C LEU A 67 -4.18 -20.83 -3.92
N ARG A 68 -4.51 -20.02 -2.92
CA ARG A 68 -4.81 -20.46 -1.55
C ARG A 68 -6.19 -21.13 -1.42
N GLY A 69 -6.98 -21.13 -2.49
CA GLY A 69 -8.37 -21.60 -2.47
C GLY A 69 -9.33 -20.62 -1.78
N GLU A 70 -8.89 -19.38 -1.56
CA GLU A 70 -9.70 -18.32 -0.97
C GLU A 70 -10.50 -17.59 -2.06
N SER A 71 -11.60 -16.94 -1.67
CA SER A 71 -12.47 -16.25 -2.62
C SER A 71 -11.89 -14.89 -3.01
N VAL A 72 -11.43 -14.77 -4.26
CA VAL A 72 -11.01 -13.48 -4.86
C VAL A 72 -12.17 -12.47 -4.81
N ARG A 73 -13.41 -12.92 -4.98
CA ARG A 73 -14.59 -12.04 -4.86
C ARG A 73 -14.72 -11.48 -3.44
N ALA A 74 -14.52 -12.30 -2.42
CA ALA A 74 -14.56 -11.84 -1.02
C ALA A 74 -13.41 -10.88 -0.73
N TRP A 75 -12.21 -11.17 -1.24
CA TRP A 75 -11.06 -10.27 -1.14
C TRP A 75 -11.33 -8.91 -1.80
N LEU A 76 -11.81 -8.88 -3.05
CA LEU A 76 -12.20 -7.66 -3.72
C LEU A 76 -13.33 -6.92 -2.98
N ALA A 77 -14.28 -7.63 -2.38
CA ALA A 77 -15.33 -7.02 -1.57
C ALA A 77 -14.76 -6.29 -0.34
N THR A 78 -13.67 -6.79 0.26
CA THR A 78 -12.98 -6.07 1.35
C THR A 78 -12.20 -4.86 0.84
N ILE A 79 -11.63 -4.94 -0.37
CA ILE A 79 -10.91 -3.82 -0.99
C ILE A 79 -11.87 -2.67 -1.31
N PHE A 80 -13.02 -2.98 -1.90
CA PHE A 80 -14.01 -2.00 -2.33
C PHE A 80 -15.08 -1.69 -1.26
N ASP A 81 -14.86 -2.09 0.01
CA ASP A 81 -15.73 -1.72 1.11
C ASP A 81 -15.54 -0.24 1.46
N TRP A 82 -16.48 0.58 0.98
CA TRP A 82 -16.49 2.03 1.22
C TRP A 82 -17.19 2.41 2.53
N ARG A 83 -17.65 1.45 3.33
CA ARG A 83 -18.45 1.69 4.54
C ARG A 83 -17.60 2.19 5.71
N ARG A 84 -17.09 3.41 5.62
CA ARG A 84 -16.35 4.07 6.69
C ARG A 84 -16.87 5.49 6.91
N PRO A 85 -16.85 6.01 8.15
CA PRO A 85 -17.23 7.39 8.42
C PRO A 85 -16.46 8.39 7.54
N LEU A 86 -17.13 9.43 7.04
CA LEU A 86 -16.56 10.39 6.08
C LEU A 86 -15.27 11.06 6.56
N ARG A 87 -15.08 11.18 7.89
CA ARG A 87 -13.85 11.69 8.51
C ARG A 87 -12.59 10.95 8.02
N TRP A 88 -12.69 9.65 7.72
CA TRP A 88 -11.53 8.88 7.26
C TRP A 88 -11.13 9.30 5.84
N TYR A 89 -12.08 9.49 4.94
CA TYR A 89 -11.79 10.03 3.61
C TYR A 89 -11.28 11.48 3.68
N GLY A 90 -11.81 12.28 4.61
CA GLY A 90 -11.26 13.61 4.91
C GLY A 90 -9.80 13.56 5.38
N LEU A 91 -9.47 12.63 6.29
CA LEU A 91 -8.10 12.41 6.75
C LEU A 91 -7.18 11.84 5.67
N ALA A 92 -7.71 11.03 4.76
CA ALA A 92 -6.96 10.53 3.59
C ALA A 92 -6.51 11.66 2.68
N ILE A 93 -7.22 12.79 2.66
CA ILE A 93 -6.80 13.98 1.92
C ILE A 93 -5.94 14.90 2.82
N ALA A 94 -6.40 15.18 4.02
CA ALA A 94 -5.80 16.18 4.90
C ALA A 94 -4.37 15.82 5.33
N VAL A 95 -4.11 14.55 5.70
CA VAL A 95 -2.79 14.15 6.20
C VAL A 95 -1.70 14.25 5.11
N PRO A 96 -1.90 13.72 3.87
CA PRO A 96 -0.96 13.95 2.78
C PRO A 96 -0.75 15.42 2.43
N VAL A 97 -1.82 16.22 2.42
CA VAL A 97 -1.72 17.66 2.13
C VAL A 97 -0.91 18.37 3.20
N VAL A 98 -1.11 18.07 4.48
CA VAL A 98 -0.28 18.62 5.58
C VAL A 98 1.19 18.20 5.42
N GLY A 99 1.45 16.96 5.03
CA GLY A 99 2.80 16.50 4.70
C GLY A 99 3.42 17.29 3.55
N ALA A 100 2.67 17.52 2.46
CA ALA A 100 3.11 18.31 1.33
C ALA A 100 3.33 19.80 1.68
N LEU A 101 2.51 20.37 2.57
CA LEU A 101 2.73 21.71 3.12
C LEU A 101 4.00 21.78 3.96
N GLY A 102 4.32 20.73 4.74
CA GLY A 102 5.60 20.62 5.44
C GLY A 102 6.79 20.62 4.48
N VAL A 103 6.68 19.86 3.37
CA VAL A 103 7.67 19.89 2.28
C VAL A 103 7.78 21.29 1.68
N ALA A 104 6.66 21.98 1.46
CA ALA A 104 6.64 23.35 0.94
C ALA A 104 7.36 24.34 1.84
N VAL A 105 7.13 24.28 3.15
CA VAL A 105 7.83 25.11 4.13
C VAL A 105 9.35 24.92 4.01
N VAL A 106 9.82 23.68 3.94
CA VAL A 106 11.27 23.40 3.81
C VAL A 106 11.80 23.91 2.46
N VAL A 107 11.14 23.58 1.34
CA VAL A 107 11.57 23.98 -0.01
C VAL A 107 11.64 25.50 -0.13
N PHE A 108 10.59 26.22 0.27
CA PHE A 108 10.53 27.67 0.12
C PHE A 108 11.44 28.40 1.11
N SER A 109 11.78 27.80 2.25
CA SER A 109 12.81 28.32 3.15
C SER A 109 14.22 28.23 2.55
N LEU A 110 14.46 27.28 1.65
CA LEU A 110 15.76 27.06 1.00
C LEU A 110 15.93 27.88 -0.29
N VAL A 111 14.85 28.07 -1.04
CA VAL A 111 14.89 28.64 -2.41
C VAL A 111 14.17 29.99 -2.51
N GLY A 112 13.37 30.35 -1.51
CA GLY A 112 12.46 31.50 -1.55
C GLY A 112 11.04 31.09 -1.95
N LEU A 113 10.09 32.02 -1.78
CA LEU A 113 8.71 31.81 -2.17
C LEU A 113 8.57 31.77 -3.70
N PRO A 114 7.75 30.87 -4.25
CA PRO A 114 7.48 30.83 -5.69
C PRO A 114 6.65 32.05 -6.10
N ASP A 115 6.66 32.36 -7.40
CA ASP A 115 5.70 33.32 -7.94
C ASP A 115 4.28 32.77 -7.78
N SER A 116 3.37 33.63 -7.33
CA SER A 116 1.93 33.39 -7.27
C SER A 116 1.36 32.81 -8.57
N SER A 117 1.90 33.22 -9.73
CA SER A 117 1.49 32.72 -11.04
C SER A 117 1.80 31.23 -11.23
N SER A 118 2.93 30.74 -10.69
CA SER A 118 3.33 29.33 -10.74
C SER A 118 2.37 28.45 -9.94
N LEU A 119 1.97 28.88 -8.74
CA LEU A 119 1.01 28.14 -7.92
C LEU A 119 -0.38 28.11 -8.57
N GLY A 120 -0.81 29.21 -9.18
CA GLY A 120 -2.08 29.28 -9.92
C GLY A 120 -2.16 28.29 -11.08
N GLN A 121 -1.05 28.06 -11.79
CA GLN A 121 -0.99 27.10 -12.91
C GLN A 121 -1.00 25.64 -12.45
N LEU A 122 -0.49 25.34 -11.25
CA LEU A 122 -0.44 23.98 -10.71
C LEU A 122 -1.77 23.53 -10.10
N ALA A 123 -2.66 24.45 -9.71
CA ALA A 123 -3.91 24.11 -9.04
C ALA A 123 -4.87 23.25 -9.90
N PRO A 124 -5.09 23.52 -11.20
CA PRO A 124 -5.89 22.63 -12.06
C PRO A 124 -5.22 21.27 -12.28
N LEU A 125 -3.88 21.26 -12.37
CA LEU A 125 -3.10 20.03 -12.55
C LEU A 125 -3.14 19.14 -11.31
N PHE A 126 -3.28 19.72 -10.12
CA PHE A 126 -3.40 18.96 -8.88
C PHE A 126 -4.62 18.03 -8.90
N LEU A 127 -5.80 18.53 -9.27
CA LEU A 127 -7.02 17.69 -9.30
C LEU A 127 -6.92 16.59 -10.35
N PHE A 128 -6.37 16.92 -11.52
CA PHE A 128 -6.12 15.93 -12.57
C PHE A 128 -5.14 14.84 -12.10
N ASN A 129 -4.01 15.25 -11.50
CA ASN A 129 -3.01 14.35 -10.95
C ASN A 129 -3.55 13.53 -9.77
N LEU A 130 -4.44 14.09 -8.96
CA LEU A 130 -5.10 13.37 -7.88
C LEU A 130 -5.90 12.19 -8.41
N VAL A 131 -6.73 12.42 -9.43
CA VAL A 131 -7.53 11.35 -10.05
C VAL A 131 -6.61 10.29 -10.67
N LEU A 132 -5.61 10.72 -11.45
CA LEU A 132 -4.68 9.78 -12.08
C LEU A 132 -3.86 8.98 -11.07
N ALA A 133 -3.30 9.64 -10.06
CA ALA A 133 -2.49 9.01 -9.03
C ALA A 133 -3.30 8.05 -8.16
N THR A 134 -4.55 8.40 -7.85
CA THR A 134 -5.45 7.54 -7.08
C THR A 134 -5.81 6.27 -7.85
N LEU A 135 -6.04 6.37 -9.16
CA LEU A 135 -6.60 5.26 -9.94
C LEU A 135 -5.55 4.42 -10.69
N PHE A 136 -4.41 5.00 -11.06
CA PHE A 136 -3.52 4.40 -12.06
C PHE A 136 -2.03 4.42 -11.72
N THR A 137 -1.55 5.35 -10.89
CA THR A 137 -0.11 5.56 -10.66
C THR A 137 0.28 5.67 -9.18
N GLY A 138 -0.40 4.91 -8.32
CA GLY A 138 -0.05 4.81 -6.90
C GLY A 138 -1.15 4.19 -6.05
N GLY A 139 -2.34 4.81 -6.04
CA GLY A 139 -3.45 4.35 -5.21
C GLY A 139 -3.86 2.90 -5.51
N ASN A 140 -3.83 2.49 -6.78
CA ASN A 140 -4.12 1.11 -7.20
C ASN A 140 -3.15 0.06 -6.62
N GLU A 141 -1.92 0.45 -6.25
CA GLU A 141 -0.94 -0.44 -5.64
C GLU A 141 -1.42 -0.93 -4.25
N GLU A 142 -2.22 -0.12 -3.56
CA GLU A 142 -2.75 -0.41 -2.23
C GLU A 142 -3.66 -1.64 -2.20
N PHE A 143 -4.21 -2.06 -3.35
CA PHE A 143 -4.91 -3.33 -3.47
C PHE A 143 -4.02 -4.51 -3.04
N GLY A 144 -2.74 -4.47 -3.41
CA GLY A 144 -1.77 -5.45 -2.98
C GLY A 144 -1.18 -5.13 -1.60
N TRP A 145 -0.71 -3.91 -1.39
CA TRP A 145 0.03 -3.56 -0.16
C TRP A 145 -0.85 -3.62 1.08
N ARG A 146 -2.01 -2.95 1.08
CA ARG A 146 -2.94 -2.86 2.22
C ARG A 146 -4.08 -3.86 2.09
N GLY A 147 -4.48 -4.18 0.87
CA GLY A 147 -5.50 -5.19 0.61
C GLY A 147 -5.01 -6.63 0.77
N PHE A 148 -3.71 -6.92 0.69
CA PHE A 148 -3.19 -8.29 0.82
C PHE A 148 -2.02 -8.42 1.81
N ALA A 149 -0.89 -7.75 1.55
CA ALA A 149 0.37 -8.01 2.26
C ALA A 149 0.35 -7.58 3.73
N LEU A 150 -0.06 -6.35 4.01
CA LEU A 150 -0.04 -5.77 5.35
C LEU A 150 -0.89 -6.58 6.36
N PRO A 151 -2.17 -6.91 6.09
CA PRO A 151 -2.97 -7.73 7.01
C PRO A 151 -2.37 -9.12 7.24
N HIS A 152 -1.71 -9.70 6.24
CA HIS A 152 -1.02 -10.98 6.41
C HIS A 152 0.20 -10.87 7.35
N LEU A 153 0.98 -9.80 7.24
CA LEU A 153 2.15 -9.56 8.09
C LEU A 153 1.74 -9.21 9.53
N GLN A 154 0.68 -8.41 9.71
CA GLN A 154 0.17 -8.03 11.03
C GLN A 154 -0.39 -9.20 11.86
N ARG A 155 -0.48 -10.42 11.32
CA ARG A 155 -0.74 -11.64 12.10
C ARG A 155 0.43 -12.09 12.96
N ARG A 156 1.65 -11.72 12.56
CA ARG A 156 2.89 -12.25 13.16
C ARG A 156 3.84 -11.16 13.64
N PHE A 157 3.66 -9.94 13.15
CA PHE A 157 4.55 -8.82 13.41
C PHE A 157 3.75 -7.62 13.88
N SER A 158 4.41 -6.74 14.66
CA SER A 158 3.87 -5.42 14.98
C SER A 158 3.60 -4.61 13.71
N ALA A 159 2.68 -3.65 13.78
CA ALA A 159 2.33 -2.77 12.67
C ALA A 159 3.56 -2.05 12.11
N LEU A 160 4.47 -1.58 12.97
CA LEU A 160 5.73 -0.96 12.53
C LEU A 160 6.62 -1.93 11.76
N THR A 161 6.84 -3.14 12.27
CA THR A 161 7.64 -4.16 11.59
C THR A 161 7.00 -4.56 10.26
N ALA A 162 5.67 -4.72 10.24
CA ALA A 162 4.92 -5.02 9.03
C ALA A 162 5.07 -3.89 7.98
N SER A 163 5.00 -2.61 8.39
CA SER A 163 5.26 -1.46 7.51
C SER A 163 6.67 -1.50 6.91
N VAL A 164 7.69 -1.78 7.72
CA VAL A 164 9.09 -1.90 7.24
C VAL A 164 9.21 -3.03 6.22
N LEU A 165 8.65 -4.21 6.51
CA LEU A 165 8.69 -5.35 5.58
C LEU A 165 7.97 -5.06 4.26
N VAL A 166 6.77 -4.46 4.31
CA VAL A 166 6.06 -4.03 3.09
C VAL A 166 6.88 -3.02 2.30
N SER A 167 7.43 -2.00 2.97
CA SER A 167 8.22 -0.96 2.30
C SER A 167 9.53 -1.46 1.71
N GLY A 168 10.16 -2.49 2.27
CA GLY A 168 11.34 -3.12 1.69
C GLY A 168 11.02 -3.82 0.36
N VAL A 169 9.90 -4.54 0.31
CA VAL A 169 9.40 -5.15 -0.94
C VAL A 169 9.02 -4.07 -1.95
N TRP A 170 8.37 -3.00 -1.48
CA TRP A 170 7.96 -1.86 -2.32
C TRP A 170 9.17 -1.13 -2.92
N ALA A 171 10.22 -0.88 -2.13
CA ALA A 171 11.46 -0.27 -2.64
C ALA A 171 12.14 -1.16 -3.70
N LEU A 172 12.22 -2.47 -3.44
CA LEU A 172 12.73 -3.43 -4.42
C LEU A 172 11.85 -3.46 -5.68
N TRP A 173 10.53 -3.41 -5.52
CA TRP A 173 9.59 -3.38 -6.62
C TRP A 173 9.90 -2.23 -7.59
N HIS A 174 10.23 -1.03 -7.09
CA HIS A 174 10.56 0.14 -7.92
C HIS A 174 11.95 0.13 -8.59
N VAL A 175 12.81 -0.87 -8.39
CA VAL A 175 14.17 -0.87 -8.97
C VAL A 175 14.23 -0.53 -10.47
N PRO A 176 13.36 -1.07 -11.35
CA PRO A 176 13.39 -0.72 -12.77
C PRO A 176 13.17 0.79 -13.02
N MET A 177 12.42 1.48 -12.18
CA MET A 177 12.21 2.93 -12.33
C MET A 177 13.50 3.73 -12.17
N PHE A 178 14.45 3.24 -11.36
CA PHE A 178 15.77 3.85 -11.23
C PHE A 178 16.71 3.42 -12.36
N VAL A 179 16.68 2.15 -12.75
CA VAL A 179 17.54 1.62 -13.82
C VAL A 179 17.28 2.32 -15.16
N TYR A 180 16.04 2.71 -15.43
CA TYR A 180 15.64 3.39 -16.67
C TYR A 180 15.43 4.91 -16.49
N ASP A 181 16.01 5.51 -15.43
CA ASP A 181 15.98 6.96 -15.16
C ASP A 181 14.56 7.59 -15.12
N VAL A 182 13.55 6.80 -14.79
CA VAL A 182 12.18 7.29 -14.58
C VAL A 182 12.10 8.09 -13.29
N TYR A 183 12.79 7.60 -12.25
CA TYR A 183 12.92 8.28 -10.96
C TYR A 183 14.31 8.94 -10.85
N PRO A 184 14.38 10.28 -10.81
CA PRO A 184 15.64 11.01 -10.73
C PRO A 184 16.21 11.09 -9.30
N HIS A 185 15.86 10.13 -8.43
CA HIS A 185 16.16 10.17 -7.00
C HIS A 185 17.18 9.11 -6.60
N SER A 186 17.91 9.36 -5.51
CA SER A 186 18.71 8.31 -4.86
C SER A 186 17.81 7.16 -4.43
N PRO A 187 18.07 5.91 -4.86
CA PRO A 187 17.29 4.74 -4.41
C PRO A 187 17.28 4.60 -2.88
N VAL A 188 18.35 5.00 -2.21
CA VAL A 188 18.48 4.93 -0.73
C VAL A 188 17.56 5.95 -0.06
N LEU A 189 17.59 7.22 -0.48
CA LEU A 189 16.71 8.24 0.07
C LEU A 189 15.24 7.95 -0.26
N TYR A 190 14.98 7.47 -1.48
CA TYR A 190 13.66 6.99 -1.86
C TYR A 190 13.18 5.88 -0.92
N THR A 191 13.98 4.84 -0.70
CA THR A 191 13.65 3.75 0.23
C THR A 191 13.31 4.28 1.62
N ALA A 192 14.14 5.19 2.16
CA ALA A 192 13.88 5.79 3.46
C ALA A 192 12.56 6.58 3.49
N SER A 193 12.24 7.32 2.43
CA SER A 193 10.97 8.05 2.31
C SER A 193 9.76 7.11 2.22
N VAL A 194 9.88 6.00 1.49
CA VAL A 194 8.83 4.98 1.34
C VAL A 194 8.59 4.25 2.65
N VAL A 195 9.62 3.96 3.44
CA VAL A 195 9.47 3.40 4.79
C VAL A 195 8.63 4.33 5.66
N CYS A 196 8.98 5.61 5.71
CA CYS A 196 8.26 6.61 6.50
C CYS A 196 6.79 6.72 6.05
N PHE A 197 6.58 6.77 4.74
CA PHE A 197 5.25 6.82 4.17
C PHE A 197 4.43 5.56 4.46
N ALA A 198 5.05 4.37 4.40
CA ALA A 198 4.39 3.11 4.69
C ALA A 198 3.91 3.02 6.14
N VAL A 199 4.66 3.57 7.10
CA VAL A 199 4.25 3.70 8.51
C VAL A 199 3.00 4.58 8.64
N ILE A 200 2.98 5.74 7.99
CA ILE A 200 1.84 6.67 8.01
C ILE A 200 0.59 6.02 7.38
N LEU A 201 0.74 5.33 6.24
CA LEU A 201 -0.34 4.59 5.60
C LEU A 201 -0.85 3.44 6.48
N THR A 202 0.02 2.75 7.21
CA THR A 202 -0.39 1.69 8.14
C THR A 202 -1.16 2.25 9.33
N TRP A 203 -0.76 3.41 9.89
CA TRP A 203 -1.58 4.13 10.87
C TRP A 203 -2.98 4.38 10.31
N TYR A 204 -3.07 4.97 9.10
CA TYR A 204 -4.34 5.28 8.48
C TYR A 204 -5.19 4.01 8.29
N TYR A 205 -4.59 2.94 7.77
CA TYR A 205 -5.27 1.68 7.51
C TYR A 205 -5.85 1.05 8.79
N ASN A 206 -5.05 0.96 9.86
CA ASN A 206 -5.52 0.39 11.13
C ASN A 206 -6.53 1.30 11.84
N ALA A 207 -6.29 2.62 11.84
CA ALA A 207 -7.20 3.59 12.46
C ALA A 207 -8.57 3.63 11.76
N SER A 208 -8.61 3.41 10.44
CA SER A 208 -9.83 3.39 9.61
C SER A 208 -10.53 2.03 9.54
N ASP A 209 -10.20 1.09 10.43
CA ASP A 209 -10.73 -0.29 10.41
C ASP A 209 -10.51 -0.99 9.06
N GLY A 210 -9.32 -0.84 8.50
CA GLY A 210 -8.89 -1.56 7.29
C GLY A 210 -9.41 -0.98 5.99
N SER A 211 -9.65 0.34 5.92
CA SER A 211 -10.16 0.98 4.69
C SER A 211 -9.12 1.00 3.56
N VAL A 212 -9.22 0.05 2.63
CA VAL A 212 -8.33 0.01 1.45
C VAL A 212 -8.64 1.17 0.51
N LEU A 213 -9.91 1.48 0.21
CA LEU A 213 -10.26 2.65 -0.61
C LEU A 213 -9.78 3.97 0.00
N GLY A 214 -9.79 4.08 1.33
CA GLY A 214 -9.20 5.20 2.02
C GLY A 214 -7.69 5.29 1.81
N ALA A 215 -6.98 4.16 1.89
CA ALA A 215 -5.54 4.10 1.61
C ALA A 215 -5.20 4.42 0.15
N VAL A 216 -6.02 3.96 -0.81
CA VAL A 216 -5.94 4.28 -2.24
C VAL A 216 -6.01 5.81 -2.43
N LEU A 217 -7.00 6.46 -1.81
CA LEU A 217 -7.14 7.92 -1.84
C LEU A 217 -5.97 8.63 -1.13
N PHE A 218 -5.52 8.11 0.01
CA PHE A 218 -4.39 8.65 0.75
C PHE A 218 -3.12 8.68 -0.09
N HIS A 219 -2.80 7.55 -0.71
CA HIS A 219 -1.62 7.41 -1.55
C HIS A 219 -1.74 8.26 -2.81
N GLY A 220 -2.89 8.25 -3.49
CA GLY A 220 -3.14 9.14 -4.63
C GLY A 220 -2.98 10.62 -4.26
N THR A 221 -3.50 11.04 -3.11
CA THR A 221 -3.36 12.42 -2.63
C THR A 221 -1.89 12.77 -2.37
N LEU A 222 -1.13 11.86 -1.76
CA LEU A 222 0.29 12.10 -1.55
C LEU A 222 1.02 12.30 -2.89
N ASN A 223 0.84 11.39 -3.84
CA ASN A 223 1.52 11.47 -5.14
C ASN A 223 1.14 12.75 -5.91
N ALA A 224 -0.10 13.22 -5.78
CA ALA A 224 -0.54 14.47 -6.40
C ALA A 224 0.00 15.72 -5.70
N ALA A 225 0.16 15.70 -4.38
CA ALA A 225 0.55 16.88 -3.60
C ALA A 225 2.07 17.02 -3.41
N VAL A 226 2.79 15.91 -3.23
CA VAL A 226 4.15 15.90 -2.68
C VAL A 226 5.19 16.59 -3.57
N ASN A 227 4.96 16.63 -4.89
CA ASN A 227 5.86 17.24 -5.86
C ASN A 227 5.50 18.69 -6.22
N VAL A 228 4.32 19.18 -5.79
CA VAL A 228 3.86 20.55 -6.10
C VAL A 228 4.86 21.61 -5.62
N PRO A 229 5.46 21.53 -4.41
CA PRO A 229 6.41 22.55 -3.96
C PRO A 229 7.66 22.61 -4.83
N GLY A 230 8.23 21.46 -5.20
CA GLY A 230 9.36 21.40 -6.11
C GLY A 230 9.02 21.97 -7.49
N GLN A 231 7.84 21.62 -8.04
CA GLN A 231 7.38 22.16 -9.32
C GLN A 231 7.17 23.68 -9.28
N ALA A 232 6.67 24.21 -8.17
CA ALA A 232 6.41 25.65 -8.01
C ALA A 232 7.68 26.51 -8.06
N VAL A 233 8.85 25.94 -7.71
CA VAL A 233 10.15 26.64 -7.75
C VAL A 233 10.99 26.29 -8.98
N GLY A 234 10.39 25.70 -10.02
CA GLY A 234 11.09 25.35 -11.26
C GLY A 234 11.62 23.92 -11.32
N GLY A 235 11.24 23.06 -10.37
CA GLY A 235 11.54 21.64 -10.34
C GLY A 235 12.51 21.23 -9.22
N ALA A 236 12.66 19.92 -9.02
CA ALA A 236 13.51 19.36 -7.96
C ALA A 236 14.99 19.78 -8.06
N ALA A 237 15.47 20.08 -9.27
CA ALA A 237 16.84 20.53 -9.51
C ALA A 237 17.11 21.99 -9.06
N ALA A 238 16.07 22.80 -8.86
CA ALA A 238 16.20 24.15 -8.32
C ALA A 238 16.43 24.16 -6.80
N VAL A 239 16.24 23.02 -6.13
CA VAL A 239 16.42 22.88 -4.69
C VAL A 239 17.87 22.50 -4.40
N PRO A 240 18.57 23.19 -3.48
CA PRO A 240 20.01 22.97 -3.21
C PRO A 240 20.32 21.64 -2.51
N VAL A 241 19.28 20.89 -2.12
CA VAL A 241 19.39 19.57 -1.47
C VAL A 241 18.55 18.55 -2.23
N PRO A 242 18.91 17.24 -2.19
CA PRO A 242 18.11 16.22 -2.84
C PRO A 242 16.66 16.26 -2.36
N TYR A 243 15.70 16.39 -3.28
CA TYR A 243 14.27 16.49 -2.94
C TYR A 243 13.79 15.31 -2.09
N ALA A 244 14.27 14.10 -2.41
CA ALA A 244 13.98 12.88 -1.63
C ALA A 244 14.43 12.99 -0.16
N ALA A 245 15.51 13.73 0.16
CA ALA A 245 15.93 13.95 1.54
C ALA A 245 14.93 14.82 2.31
N ILE A 246 14.33 15.84 1.65
CA ILE A 246 13.27 16.66 2.25
C ILE A 246 12.03 15.79 2.52
N LEU A 247 11.68 14.89 1.59
CA LEU A 247 10.58 13.95 1.78
C LEU A 247 10.85 13.00 2.95
N THR A 248 12.04 12.40 3.00
CA THR A 248 12.45 11.54 4.12
C THR A 248 12.41 12.28 5.44
N GLY A 249 12.91 13.51 5.52
CA GLY A 249 12.89 14.30 6.75
C GLY A 249 11.47 14.62 7.20
N THR A 250 10.64 15.13 6.28
CA THR A 250 9.27 15.56 6.60
C THR A 250 8.38 14.37 7.00
N PHE A 251 8.41 13.29 6.21
CA PHE A 251 7.64 12.09 6.53
C PHE A 251 8.25 11.31 7.70
N GLY A 252 9.55 11.39 7.91
CA GLY A 252 10.22 10.80 9.07
C GLY A 252 9.73 11.43 10.37
N VAL A 253 9.57 12.75 10.40
CA VAL A 253 8.96 13.46 11.54
C VAL A 253 7.53 12.98 11.75
N LEU A 254 6.69 12.97 10.71
CA LEU A 254 5.29 12.52 10.84
C LEU A 254 5.17 11.06 11.28
N ALA A 255 5.94 10.16 10.67
CA ALA A 255 5.98 8.74 11.03
C ALA A 255 6.42 8.55 12.48
N THR A 256 7.46 9.28 12.91
CA THR A 256 7.92 9.25 14.31
C THR A 256 6.83 9.73 15.26
N LEU A 257 6.13 10.83 14.93
CA LEU A 257 5.01 11.32 15.73
C LEU A 257 3.89 10.27 15.84
N PHE A 258 3.57 9.55 14.76
CA PHE A 258 2.60 8.45 14.81
C PHE A 258 3.09 7.29 15.69
N VAL A 259 4.35 6.86 15.55
CA VAL A 259 4.93 5.80 16.39
C VAL A 259 4.92 6.19 17.86
N VAL A 260 5.33 7.41 18.20
CA VAL A 260 5.35 7.92 19.59
C VAL A 260 3.93 8.03 20.14
N ARG A 261 2.96 8.47 19.33
CA ARG A 261 1.58 8.72 19.77
C ARG A 261 0.76 7.45 19.94
N TYR A 262 0.95 6.45 19.08
CA TYR A 262 0.09 5.26 19.00
C TYR A 262 0.82 3.95 19.32
N GLY A 263 2.15 3.98 19.47
CA GLY A 263 2.97 2.81 19.71
C GLY A 263 3.25 2.00 18.44
N PRO A 264 4.31 1.17 18.45
CA PRO A 264 4.73 0.40 17.28
C PRO A 264 3.86 -0.82 16.99
N GLU A 265 3.12 -1.32 17.99
CA GLU A 265 2.35 -2.59 17.90
C GLU A 265 1.19 -2.51 16.91
N THR A 266 0.38 -1.46 17.00
CA THR A 266 -0.81 -1.29 16.16
C THR A 266 -0.75 -0.05 15.30
N LEU A 267 0.12 0.92 15.62
CA LEU A 267 0.11 2.27 15.03
C LEU A 267 -1.28 2.92 15.05
N SER A 268 -2.18 2.52 15.96
CA SER A 268 -3.51 3.10 16.10
C SER A 268 -4.10 2.78 17.47
N HIS A 269 -5.19 3.44 17.87
CA HIS A 269 -5.93 3.06 19.08
C HIS A 269 -6.75 1.77 18.92
N ASN A 270 -6.86 1.26 17.69
CA ASN A 270 -7.55 0.02 17.38
C ASN A 270 -6.55 -1.13 17.31
N GLU A 271 -7.06 -2.35 17.37
CA GLU A 271 -6.28 -3.55 17.06
C GLU A 271 -5.81 -3.56 15.61
N ALA A 272 -4.71 -4.28 15.36
CA ALA A 272 -4.19 -4.45 14.00
C ALA A 272 -5.19 -5.24 13.14
N VAL A 273 -5.49 -4.72 11.95
CA VAL A 273 -6.46 -5.32 11.04
C VAL A 273 -5.93 -6.65 10.49
N GLN A 274 -6.77 -7.68 10.59
CA GLN A 274 -6.50 -9.03 10.11
C GLN A 274 -7.26 -9.33 8.81
N PRO A 275 -6.80 -10.29 7.97
CA PRO A 275 -7.49 -10.67 6.74
C PRO A 275 -8.91 -11.18 7.02
N ARG A 276 -9.93 -10.55 6.40
CA ARG A 276 -11.36 -10.92 6.60
C ARG A 276 -11.91 -11.90 5.55
N TRP A 277 -11.18 -12.13 4.45
CA TRP A 277 -11.61 -12.97 3.33
C TRP A 277 -11.03 -14.39 3.36
N THR A 278 -10.08 -14.63 4.27
CA THR A 278 -9.55 -15.97 4.52
C THR A 278 -10.62 -16.72 5.29
N GLY A 279 -11.24 -17.73 4.70
CA GLY A 279 -12.17 -18.58 5.45
C GLY A 279 -11.48 -19.07 6.71
N SER A 280 -12.17 -19.02 7.85
CA SER A 280 -11.69 -19.72 9.03
C SER A 280 -11.53 -21.18 8.63
N ARG A 281 -10.31 -21.65 8.39
CA ARG A 281 -10.00 -23.04 8.69
C ARG A 281 -10.05 -23.10 10.21
N SER A 282 -11.26 -23.15 10.75
CA SER A 282 -11.48 -23.45 12.15
C SER A 282 -10.79 -24.78 12.39
N THR A 283 -9.85 -24.75 13.32
CA THR A 283 -9.31 -25.93 13.99
C THR A 283 -10.37 -26.52 14.94
N ASP A 284 -11.64 -26.59 14.53
CA ASP A 284 -12.72 -27.24 15.29
C ASP A 284 -12.81 -28.71 14.91
N GLY A 285 -11.66 -29.36 14.96
CA GLY A 285 -11.48 -30.79 14.75
C GLY A 285 -10.93 -31.46 16.00
N ALA A 286 -11.42 -31.10 17.18
CA ALA A 286 -11.26 -31.90 18.39
C ALA A 286 -12.24 -31.44 19.48
N VAL A 287 -12.94 -32.41 20.06
CA VAL A 287 -13.71 -32.35 21.32
C VAL A 287 -15.19 -31.91 21.22
N SER A 288 -16.04 -32.87 20.86
CA SER A 288 -17.15 -33.39 21.68
C SER A 288 -17.92 -34.38 20.79
N GLY A 289 -17.92 -35.69 21.06
CA GLY A 289 -18.46 -36.28 22.28
C GLY A 289 -19.93 -36.60 22.03
N ASN A 290 -20.19 -37.59 21.19
CA ASN A 290 -21.53 -38.10 20.87
C ASN A 290 -22.03 -38.97 22.03
N PRO A 291 -23.20 -38.71 22.65
CA PRO A 291 -23.94 -39.74 23.36
C PRO A 291 -24.97 -40.33 22.41
N SER A 292 -24.73 -41.60 22.09
CA SER A 292 -25.66 -42.51 21.44
C SER A 292 -27.04 -42.49 22.10
N SER A 293 -28.05 -42.41 21.24
CA SER A 293 -29.44 -42.76 21.51
C SER A 293 -29.57 -44.24 21.89
N ASP A 294 -30.04 -44.53 23.10
CA ASP A 294 -30.75 -45.77 23.41
C ASP A 294 -32.16 -45.40 23.84
N GLY A 295 -33.14 -45.91 23.10
CA GLY A 295 -34.56 -45.76 23.37
C GLY A 295 -35.12 -47.00 24.05
N HIS A 296 -35.97 -46.77 25.06
CA HIS A 296 -37.08 -47.59 25.58
C HIS A 296 -37.96 -46.55 26.31
N GLY A 297 -39.26 -46.35 26.12
CA GLY A 297 -40.36 -47.24 25.73
C GLY A 297 -41.46 -47.07 26.79
N THR A 298 -42.68 -46.68 26.34
CA THR A 298 -44.03 -46.80 26.98
C THR A 298 -44.46 -45.90 28.18
N GLU A 299 -45.30 -44.88 27.87
CA GLU A 299 -46.66 -44.49 28.40
C GLU A 299 -47.18 -44.91 29.81
N PRO A 300 -48.33 -44.38 30.33
CA PRO A 300 -48.82 -42.98 30.48
C PRO A 300 -49.52 -42.71 31.87
N SER A 301 -50.16 -41.54 32.00
CA SER A 301 -51.21 -41.11 32.98
C SER A 301 -50.91 -41.06 34.49
N ASP A 302 -50.87 -39.85 35.06
CA ASP A 302 -51.94 -39.25 35.88
C ASP A 302 -51.71 -37.73 36.04
#